data_AF-A0A526QGV4-F1
#
_entry.id   AF-A0A526QGV4-F1
#
_cell.length_a   1.000
_cell.length_b   1.000
_cell.length_c   1.000
_cell.angle_alpha   90.00
_cell.angle_beta   90.00
_cell.angle_gamma   90.00
#
_symmetry.space_group_name_H-M   'P 1'
#
loop_
_entity.id
_entity.type
_entity.pdbx_description
1 polymer ?
#
loop_
_entity_poly.entity_id
_entity_poly.type
_entity_poly.pdbx_seq_one_letter_code
_entity_poly.pdbx_strand_id
1 'polypeptide(L)'
;LLTDPEQAVEFVKDTHVDALAVAMGTSHGAYKFSRKPDGAVLAMNVIEEIHRRLPNMHLVMHGSSSVPEDLQEIINKYGGQMKPTWGVPVEEIQRGIKHGVRKINIDTDNRMALTGAIRKVLTENPSEFDPRKYLTPAMAAMKKLCKERFEQFGTAGNAPKIKPIPLSDMAKRYKAGSLDPKFG
;
A
#
# COMPACT_ATOMS: atom_id res chain seq x y z
N LEU A 1 -19.47 2.54 1.13
CA LEU A 1 -19.45 1.63 -0.04
C LEU A 1 -18.37 0.59 0.22
N LEU A 2 -18.77 -0.63 0.57
CA LEU A 2 -17.87 -1.76 0.78
C LEU A 2 -18.10 -2.76 -0.35
N THR A 3 -17.08 -3.50 -0.76
CA THR A 3 -17.23 -4.57 -1.74
C THR A 3 -18.10 -5.68 -1.14
N ASP A 4 -19.09 -6.12 -1.91
CA ASP A 4 -19.89 -7.29 -1.59
C ASP A 4 -19.11 -8.57 -1.94
N PRO A 5 -18.94 -9.53 -1.01
CA PRO A 5 -18.19 -10.75 -1.29
C PRO A 5 -18.78 -11.66 -2.38
N GLU A 6 -20.09 -11.65 -2.59
CA GLU A 6 -20.75 -12.41 -3.67
C GLU A 6 -20.46 -11.78 -5.03
N GLN A 7 -20.60 -10.46 -5.13
CA GLN A 7 -20.24 -9.75 -6.35
C GLN A 7 -18.74 -9.88 -6.67
N ALA A 8 -17.88 -9.99 -5.66
CA ALA A 8 -16.45 -10.25 -5.88
C ALA A 8 -16.20 -11.62 -6.54
N VAL A 9 -16.95 -12.66 -6.13
CA VAL A 9 -16.87 -13.99 -6.74
C VAL A 9 -17.36 -13.97 -8.18
N GLU A 10 -18.53 -13.36 -8.42
CA GLU A 10 -19.09 -13.20 -9.77
C GLU A 10 -18.13 -12.44 -10.69
N PHE A 11 -17.60 -11.32 -10.22
CA PHE A 11 -16.64 -10.51 -10.98
C PHE A 11 -15.38 -11.31 -11.36
N VAL A 12 -14.81 -12.08 -10.43
CA VAL A 12 -13.63 -12.91 -10.72
C VAL A 12 -13.98 -14.01 -11.73
N LYS A 13 -15.16 -14.61 -11.61
CA LYS A 13 -15.65 -15.64 -12.54
C LYS A 13 -15.85 -15.09 -13.95
N ASP A 14 -16.35 -13.86 -14.07
CA ASP A 14 -16.65 -13.26 -15.37
C ASP A 14 -15.41 -12.68 -16.06
N THR A 15 -14.41 -12.24 -15.28
CA THR A 15 -13.26 -11.48 -15.80
C THR A 15 -11.94 -12.23 -15.81
N HIS A 16 -11.81 -13.29 -15.01
CA HIS A 16 -10.57 -14.07 -14.85
C HIS A 16 -9.35 -13.21 -14.44
N VAL A 17 -9.56 -12.10 -13.71
CA VAL A 17 -8.46 -11.23 -13.27
C VAL A 17 -7.47 -11.94 -12.35
N ASP A 18 -6.18 -11.63 -12.48
CA ASP A 18 -5.13 -12.21 -11.62
C ASP A 18 -5.09 -11.60 -10.21
N ALA A 19 -5.64 -10.39 -10.05
CA ALA A 19 -5.68 -9.68 -8.79
C ALA A 19 -6.94 -8.83 -8.68
N LEU A 20 -7.53 -8.80 -7.49
CA LEU A 20 -8.79 -8.11 -7.21
C LEU A 20 -8.58 -6.99 -6.18
N ALA A 21 -8.84 -5.74 -6.59
CA ALA A 21 -8.89 -4.62 -5.66
C ALA A 21 -10.26 -4.55 -4.97
N VAL A 22 -10.26 -4.41 -3.65
CA VAL A 22 -11.47 -4.41 -2.83
C VAL A 22 -11.64 -3.10 -2.07
N ALA A 23 -12.88 -2.62 -1.99
CA ALA A 23 -13.26 -1.47 -1.19
C ALA A 23 -13.62 -1.94 0.22
N MET A 24 -12.81 -1.53 1.20
CA MET A 24 -12.94 -2.00 2.58
C MET A 24 -12.88 -0.88 3.63
N GLY A 25 -13.30 0.32 3.22
CA GLY A 25 -13.31 1.52 4.06
C GLY A 25 -12.08 2.42 3.91
N THR A 26 -11.13 2.08 3.02
CA THR A 26 -9.99 2.95 2.70
C THR A 26 -10.35 4.02 1.67
N SER A 27 -9.61 5.13 1.68
CA SER A 27 -9.69 6.22 0.70
C SER A 27 -8.29 6.70 0.28
N HIS A 28 -8.19 7.47 -0.80
CA HIS A 28 -6.92 8.02 -1.29
C HIS A 28 -6.49 9.28 -0.51
N GLY A 29 -5.20 9.61 -0.54
CA GLY A 29 -4.66 10.82 0.11
C GLY A 29 -4.26 10.64 1.57
N ALA A 30 -3.93 11.76 2.25
CA ALA A 30 -3.52 11.78 3.66
C ALA A 30 -4.71 11.79 4.62
N TYR A 31 -5.81 12.42 4.24
CA TYR A 31 -7.02 12.57 5.05
C TYR A 31 -7.93 11.36 4.93
N LYS A 32 -7.46 10.19 5.39
CA LYS A 32 -8.24 8.95 5.33
C LYS A 32 -9.24 8.86 6.48
N PHE A 33 -8.78 9.20 7.67
CA PHE A 33 -9.57 9.16 8.90
C PHE A 33 -9.50 10.49 9.64
N SER A 34 -10.64 10.97 10.12
CA SER A 34 -10.77 12.17 10.95
C SER A 34 -10.52 11.91 12.44
N ARG A 35 -10.37 10.63 12.81
CA ARG A 35 -10.04 10.14 14.16
C ARG A 35 -9.01 9.02 14.05
N LYS A 36 -8.25 8.79 15.13
CA LYS A 36 -7.31 7.66 15.21
C LYS A 36 -8.07 6.35 14.92
N PRO A 37 -7.56 5.48 14.04
CA PRO A 37 -8.21 4.23 13.72
C PRO A 37 -8.34 3.35 14.96
N ASP A 38 -9.52 2.82 15.19
CA ASP A 38 -9.76 1.65 16.03
C ASP A 38 -9.94 0.41 15.13
N GLY A 39 -9.99 -0.79 15.73
CA GLY A 39 -10.18 -2.04 15.01
C GLY A 39 -11.49 -2.17 14.22
N ALA A 40 -12.35 -1.13 14.24
CA ALA A 40 -13.59 -1.06 13.46
C ALA A 40 -13.49 -0.14 12.24
N VAL A 41 -12.34 0.52 12.01
CA VAL A 41 -12.18 1.48 10.90
C VAL A 41 -12.06 0.82 9.53
N LEU A 42 -11.55 -0.40 9.48
CA LEU A 42 -11.46 -1.18 8.25
C LEU A 42 -12.40 -2.37 8.33
N ALA A 43 -13.16 -2.59 7.26
CA ALA A 43 -14.04 -3.74 7.14
C ALA A 43 -13.22 -5.02 6.83
N MET A 44 -12.38 -5.44 7.78
CA MET A 44 -11.50 -6.62 7.62
C MET A 44 -12.30 -7.89 7.38
N ASN A 45 -13.51 -7.98 7.94
CA ASN A 45 -14.46 -9.04 7.68
C ASN A 45 -14.77 -9.23 6.19
N VAL A 46 -14.75 -8.14 5.38
CA VAL A 46 -14.95 -8.21 3.94
C VAL A 46 -13.76 -8.91 3.26
N ILE A 47 -12.53 -8.57 3.62
CA ILE A 47 -11.32 -9.22 3.09
C ILE A 47 -11.32 -10.71 3.47
N GLU A 48 -11.61 -11.00 4.74
CA GLU A 48 -11.64 -12.38 5.26
C GLU A 48 -12.69 -13.23 4.55
N GLU A 49 -13.89 -12.70 4.34
CA GLU A 49 -14.97 -13.42 3.66
C GLU A 49 -14.69 -13.61 2.15
N ILE A 50 -14.15 -12.58 1.48
CA ILE A 50 -13.70 -12.72 0.08
C ILE A 50 -12.61 -13.78 -0.03
N HIS A 51 -11.63 -13.77 0.89
CA HIS A 51 -10.56 -14.75 0.88
C HIS A 51 -11.07 -16.17 1.16
N ARG A 52 -12.06 -16.33 2.04
CA ARG A 52 -12.71 -17.63 2.30
C ARG A 52 -13.37 -18.21 1.04
N ARG A 53 -14.02 -17.36 0.23
CA ARG A 53 -14.68 -17.76 -1.02
C ARG A 53 -13.71 -17.90 -2.20
N LEU A 54 -12.62 -17.12 -2.20
CA LEU A 54 -11.61 -17.08 -3.24
C LEU A 54 -10.20 -17.31 -2.65
N PRO A 55 -9.90 -18.52 -2.15
CA PRO A 55 -8.67 -18.78 -1.38
C PRO A 55 -7.38 -18.57 -2.18
N ASN A 56 -7.45 -18.67 -3.51
CA ASN A 56 -6.31 -18.53 -4.41
C ASN A 56 -6.19 -17.11 -5.03
N MET A 57 -7.17 -16.24 -4.82
CA MET A 57 -7.17 -14.90 -5.40
C MET A 57 -6.15 -13.99 -4.71
N HIS A 58 -5.48 -13.15 -5.48
CA HIS A 58 -4.56 -12.14 -4.97
C HIS A 58 -5.32 -10.83 -4.71
N LEU A 59 -5.58 -10.53 -3.44
CA LEU A 59 -6.29 -9.30 -3.08
C LEU A 59 -5.35 -8.09 -3.08
N VAL A 60 -5.91 -6.93 -3.45
CA VAL A 60 -5.20 -5.66 -3.52
C VAL A 60 -5.85 -4.65 -2.59
N MET A 61 -5.05 -4.06 -1.69
CA MET A 61 -5.49 -2.93 -0.86
C MET A 61 -5.09 -1.61 -1.52
N HIS A 62 -6.09 -0.78 -1.83
CA HIS A 62 -5.90 0.59 -2.31
C HIS A 62 -5.89 1.58 -1.14
N GLY A 63 -5.26 2.73 -1.36
CA GLY A 63 -5.26 3.82 -0.39
C GLY A 63 -4.66 3.43 0.97
N SER A 64 -3.61 2.60 0.98
CA SER A 64 -3.11 1.93 2.19
C SER A 64 -1.90 2.60 2.83
N SER A 65 -1.63 3.85 2.49
CA SER A 65 -0.66 4.67 3.22
C SER A 65 -1.05 4.81 4.69
N SER A 66 -0.05 4.70 5.58
CA SER A 66 -0.24 4.71 7.04
C SER A 66 -0.24 6.11 7.65
N VAL A 67 0.26 7.10 6.92
CA VAL A 67 0.38 8.50 7.34
C VAL A 67 1.09 8.60 8.71
N PRO A 68 2.37 8.19 8.80
CA PRO A 68 3.12 8.19 10.05
C PRO A 68 3.14 9.56 10.75
N GLU A 69 3.04 9.56 12.08
CA GLU A 69 2.99 10.77 12.90
C GLU A 69 4.29 11.58 12.81
N ASP A 70 5.45 10.91 12.85
CA ASP A 70 6.77 11.53 12.68
C ASP A 70 6.91 12.30 11.35
N LEU A 71 6.27 11.80 10.27
CA LEU A 71 6.22 12.49 8.99
C LEU A 71 5.29 13.72 9.00
N GLN A 72 4.22 13.72 9.79
CA GLN A 72 3.38 14.91 9.99
C GLN A 72 4.14 15.97 10.81
N GLU A 73 4.81 15.53 11.88
CA GLU A 73 5.61 16.38 12.76
C GLU A 73 6.74 17.08 12.02
N ILE A 74 7.54 16.35 11.23
CA ILE A 74 8.63 16.95 10.45
C ILE A 74 8.09 17.97 9.44
N ILE A 75 6.97 17.68 8.76
CA ILE A 75 6.37 18.61 7.81
C ILE A 75 5.93 19.89 8.53
N ASN A 76 5.21 19.75 9.65
CA ASN A 76 4.69 20.89 10.40
C ASN A 76 5.78 21.71 11.08
N LYS A 77 6.83 21.06 11.60
CA LYS A 77 7.99 21.71 12.21
C LYS A 77 8.69 22.65 11.23
N TYR A 78 8.74 22.30 9.94
CA TYR A 78 9.42 23.09 8.90
C TYR A 78 8.41 23.79 7.98
N GLY A 79 7.44 24.48 8.58
CA GLY A 79 6.52 25.41 7.90
C GLY A 79 5.37 24.75 7.15
N GLY A 80 5.12 23.46 7.35
CA GLY A 80 3.91 22.79 6.90
C GLY A 80 2.71 23.06 7.82
N GLN A 81 1.50 22.80 7.32
CA GLN A 81 0.24 23.00 8.06
C GLN A 81 -0.69 21.79 7.87
N MET A 82 -0.13 20.59 7.99
CA MET A 82 -0.92 19.35 7.99
C MET A 82 -1.78 19.31 9.24
N LYS A 83 -3.10 19.22 9.04
CA LYS A 83 -4.03 18.93 10.14
C LYS A 83 -3.79 17.50 10.63
N PRO A 84 -3.99 17.21 11.93
CA PRO A 84 -3.90 15.85 12.45
C PRO A 84 -4.74 14.89 11.61
N THR A 85 -4.11 13.83 11.14
CA THR A 85 -4.78 12.82 10.33
C THR A 85 -4.12 11.46 10.50
N TRP A 86 -4.83 10.40 10.14
CA TRP A 86 -4.38 9.04 10.30
C TRP A 86 -4.62 8.24 9.04
N GLY A 87 -3.67 7.38 8.71
CA GLY A 87 -3.77 6.43 7.63
C GLY A 87 -4.14 5.03 8.11
N VAL A 88 -3.89 4.04 7.27
CA VAL A 88 -4.15 2.63 7.57
C VAL A 88 -3.07 2.09 8.53
N PRO A 89 -3.42 1.56 9.73
CA PRO A 89 -2.46 0.95 10.65
C PRO A 89 -1.70 -0.21 9.99
N VAL A 90 -0.41 -0.34 10.28
CA VAL A 90 0.44 -1.38 9.67
C VAL A 90 -0.05 -2.77 10.08
N GLU A 91 -0.53 -2.91 11.32
CA GLU A 91 -1.04 -4.16 11.90
C GLU A 91 -2.28 -4.66 11.13
N GLU A 92 -3.15 -3.76 10.68
CA GLU A 92 -4.30 -4.11 9.86
C GLU A 92 -3.90 -4.52 8.43
N ILE A 93 -2.87 -3.88 7.86
CA ILE A 93 -2.29 -4.32 6.58
C ILE A 93 -1.71 -5.74 6.73
N GLN A 94 -0.98 -6.00 7.82
CA GLN A 94 -0.44 -7.33 8.12
C GLN A 94 -1.54 -8.37 8.32
N ARG A 95 -2.66 -8.00 8.95
CA ARG A 95 -3.86 -8.85 9.01
C ARG A 95 -4.40 -9.15 7.62
N GLY A 96 -4.55 -8.14 6.76
CA GLY A 96 -4.93 -8.35 5.36
C GLY A 96 -4.00 -9.29 4.60
N ILE A 97 -2.68 -9.20 4.83
CA ILE A 97 -1.69 -10.11 4.22
C ILE A 97 -1.93 -11.56 4.65
N LYS A 98 -2.31 -11.80 5.91
CA LYS A 98 -2.68 -13.15 6.38
C LYS A 98 -3.94 -13.69 5.69
N HIS A 99 -4.79 -12.81 5.16
CA HIS A 99 -6.06 -13.15 4.50
C HIS A 99 -6.06 -12.80 2.99
N GLY A 100 -4.97 -13.10 2.29
CA GLY A 100 -4.95 -13.08 0.83
C GLY A 100 -4.55 -11.77 0.17
N VAL A 101 -4.29 -10.69 0.93
CA VAL A 101 -3.72 -9.45 0.34
C VAL A 101 -2.28 -9.71 -0.09
N ARG A 102 -1.98 -9.40 -1.36
CA ARG A 102 -0.66 -9.58 -1.98
C ARG A 102 -0.08 -8.30 -2.59
N LYS A 103 -0.90 -7.26 -2.76
CA LYS A 103 -0.47 -5.95 -3.26
C LYS A 103 -1.05 -4.82 -2.41
N ILE A 104 -0.18 -3.94 -1.93
CA ILE A 104 -0.51 -2.83 -1.03
C ILE A 104 -0.08 -1.53 -1.71
N ASN A 105 -1.03 -0.63 -1.99
CA ASN A 105 -0.73 0.63 -2.65
C ASN A 105 -0.37 1.71 -1.62
N ILE A 106 0.88 2.19 -1.66
CA ILE A 106 1.40 3.24 -0.77
C ILE A 106 1.96 4.38 -1.62
N ASP A 107 1.46 5.59 -1.41
CA ASP A 107 1.89 6.78 -2.13
C ASP A 107 2.05 7.97 -1.19
N THR A 108 1.01 8.30 -0.41
CA THR A 108 1.01 9.42 0.53
C THR A 108 2.23 9.42 1.45
N ASP A 109 2.59 8.27 2.03
CA ASP A 109 3.76 8.16 2.93
C ASP A 109 5.06 8.58 2.20
N ASN A 110 5.24 8.19 0.94
CA ASN A 110 6.40 8.56 0.13
C ASN A 110 6.44 10.06 -0.14
N ARG A 111 5.30 10.65 -0.50
CA ARG A 111 5.16 12.10 -0.71
C ARG A 111 5.50 12.87 0.56
N MET A 112 5.03 12.39 1.71
CA MET A 112 5.31 13.01 3.01
C MET A 112 6.80 12.91 3.39
N ALA A 113 7.41 11.73 3.22
CA ALA A 113 8.84 11.52 3.50
C ALA A 113 9.73 12.47 2.68
N LEU A 114 9.44 12.57 1.37
CA LEU A 114 10.12 13.54 0.50
C LEU A 114 9.88 14.98 0.96
N THR A 115 8.61 15.37 1.15
CA THR A 115 8.24 16.75 1.47
C THR A 115 8.83 17.21 2.79
N GLY A 116 8.77 16.39 3.83
CA GLY A 116 9.33 16.70 5.15
C GLY A 116 10.85 16.91 5.12
N ALA A 117 11.56 16.03 4.41
CA ALA A 117 13.01 16.13 4.26
C ALA A 117 13.43 17.38 3.45
N ILE A 118 12.73 17.70 2.36
CA ILE A 118 12.99 18.90 1.55
C ILE A 118 12.75 20.16 2.40
N ARG A 119 11.60 20.24 3.09
CA ARG A 119 11.27 21.37 3.97
C ARG A 119 12.33 21.60 5.03
N LYS A 120 12.80 20.53 5.68
CA LYS A 120 13.89 20.59 6.66
C LYS A 120 15.14 21.23 6.09
N VAL A 121 15.64 20.73 4.96
CA VAL A 121 16.89 21.23 4.36
C VAL A 121 16.76 22.70 3.96
N LEU A 122 15.68 23.07 3.27
CA LEU A 122 15.49 24.45 2.80
C LEU A 122 15.25 25.45 3.94
N THR A 123 14.69 24.98 5.07
CA THR A 123 14.50 25.84 6.26
C THR A 123 15.81 26.00 7.03
N GLU A 124 16.59 24.93 7.20
CA GLU A 124 17.85 24.96 7.95
C GLU A 124 19.01 25.60 7.16
N ASN A 125 18.98 25.52 5.82
CA ASN A 125 20.02 26.04 4.93
C ASN A 125 19.39 26.95 3.85
N PRO A 126 18.99 28.19 4.18
CA PRO A 126 18.25 29.06 3.25
C PRO A 126 19.07 29.52 2.02
N SER A 127 20.40 29.42 2.09
CA SER A 127 21.28 29.69 0.93
C SER A 127 21.44 28.50 -0.01
N GLU A 128 20.95 27.32 0.37
CA GLU A 128 21.06 26.11 -0.44
C GLU A 128 20.09 26.14 -1.62
N PHE A 129 20.61 26.05 -2.83
CA PHE A 129 19.84 26.10 -4.07
C PHE A 129 20.11 24.90 -4.98
N ASP A 130 21.17 24.10 -4.73
CA ASP A 130 21.50 22.93 -5.53
C ASP A 130 20.47 21.84 -5.27
N PRO A 131 19.67 21.42 -6.29
CA PRO A 131 18.65 20.41 -6.10
C PRO A 131 19.13 19.11 -5.50
N ARG A 132 20.38 18.74 -5.77
CA ARG A 132 20.96 17.50 -5.24
C ARG A 132 21.04 17.54 -3.72
N LYS A 133 21.22 18.72 -3.12
CA LYS A 133 21.46 18.90 -1.68
C LYS A 133 20.20 18.69 -0.84
N TYR A 134 19.03 19.01 -1.37
CA TYR A 134 17.75 18.69 -0.72
C TYR A 134 17.09 17.41 -1.25
N LEU A 135 17.31 17.02 -2.52
CA LEU A 135 16.74 15.78 -3.06
C LEU A 135 17.47 14.52 -2.57
N THR A 136 18.79 14.57 -2.34
CA THR A 136 19.54 13.41 -1.79
C THR A 136 19.00 12.97 -0.42
N PRO A 137 18.87 13.85 0.59
CA PRO A 137 18.28 13.47 1.88
C PRO A 137 16.79 13.11 1.76
N ALA A 138 16.04 13.72 0.83
CA ALA A 138 14.65 13.35 0.59
C ALA A 138 14.51 11.92 0.04
N MET A 139 15.35 11.56 -0.93
CA MET A 139 15.41 10.20 -1.47
C MET A 139 15.84 9.20 -0.39
N ALA A 140 16.76 9.56 0.50
CA ALA A 140 17.14 8.73 1.64
C ALA A 140 15.97 8.49 2.61
N ALA A 141 15.17 9.53 2.91
CA ALA A 141 13.98 9.41 3.75
C ALA A 141 12.92 8.48 3.13
N MET A 142 12.62 8.66 1.83
CA MET A 142 11.71 7.77 1.10
C MET A 142 12.24 6.32 1.03
N LYS A 143 13.54 6.15 0.79
CA LYS A 143 14.17 4.82 0.79
C LYS A 143 14.05 4.11 2.14
N LYS A 144 14.26 4.84 3.25
CA LYS A 144 14.09 4.32 4.60
C LYS A 144 12.66 3.80 4.80
N LEU A 145 11.67 4.62 4.45
CA LEU A 145 10.25 4.27 4.52
C LEU A 145 9.93 3.01 3.68
N CYS A 146 10.38 2.95 2.42
CA CYS A 146 10.15 1.76 1.57
C CYS A 146 10.77 0.50 2.17
N LYS A 147 11.98 0.60 2.74
CA LYS A 147 12.67 -0.52 3.39
C LYS A 147 11.85 -1.05 4.58
N GLU A 148 11.37 -0.15 5.44
CA GLU A 148 10.52 -0.51 6.58
C GLU A 148 9.25 -1.23 6.13
N ARG A 149 8.58 -0.76 5.07
CA ARG A 149 7.40 -1.43 4.51
C ARG A 149 7.73 -2.82 3.97
N PHE A 150 8.85 -2.98 3.27
CA PHE A 150 9.27 -4.31 2.78
C PHE A 150 9.51 -5.31 3.92
N GLU A 151 10.10 -4.85 5.03
CA GLU A 151 10.32 -5.65 6.24
C GLU A 151 8.99 -5.98 6.94
N GLN A 152 8.16 -4.95 7.20
CA GLN A 152 6.85 -5.09 7.87
C GLN A 152 5.88 -6.00 7.10
N PHE A 153 5.96 -6.03 5.77
CA PHE A 153 5.11 -6.87 4.91
C PHE A 153 5.74 -8.24 4.59
N GLY A 154 6.89 -8.58 5.18
CA GLY A 154 7.52 -9.89 5.01
C GLY A 154 8.07 -10.17 3.61
N THR A 155 8.35 -9.11 2.83
CA THR A 155 8.85 -9.23 1.45
C THR A 155 10.38 -9.13 1.34
N ALA A 156 11.03 -8.55 2.36
CA ALA A 156 12.48 -8.41 2.41
C ALA A 156 13.17 -9.78 2.26
N GLY A 157 14.19 -9.85 1.40
CA GLY A 157 14.96 -11.08 1.14
C GLY A 157 14.29 -12.10 0.20
N ASN A 158 13.08 -11.85 -0.31
CA ASN A 158 12.42 -12.79 -1.23
C ASN A 158 12.86 -12.66 -2.69
N ALA A 159 13.47 -11.54 -3.11
CA ALA A 159 13.83 -11.31 -4.51
C ALA A 159 14.71 -12.42 -5.12
N PRO A 160 15.78 -12.91 -4.46
CA PRO A 160 16.61 -13.99 -5.03
C PRO A 160 15.89 -15.34 -5.19
N LYS A 161 14.74 -15.53 -4.53
CA LYS A 161 13.94 -16.77 -4.62
C LYS A 161 13.08 -16.82 -5.88
N ILE A 162 12.93 -15.69 -6.58
CA ILE A 162 12.05 -15.56 -7.74
C ILE A 162 12.86 -15.78 -9.02
N LYS A 163 12.46 -16.77 -9.83
CA LYS A 163 12.93 -16.93 -11.20
C LYS A 163 11.98 -16.18 -12.14
N PRO A 164 12.42 -15.10 -12.82
CA PRO A 164 11.56 -14.37 -13.73
C PRO A 164 11.09 -15.27 -14.89
N ILE A 165 9.81 -15.16 -15.23
CA ILE A 165 9.21 -15.86 -16.38
C ILE A 165 8.96 -14.82 -17.47
N PRO A 166 9.45 -15.03 -18.71
CA PRO A 166 9.15 -14.14 -19.83
C PRO A 166 7.65 -14.02 -20.10
N LEU A 167 7.20 -12.84 -20.52
CA LEU A 167 5.79 -12.61 -20.82
C LEU A 167 5.26 -13.52 -21.94
N SER A 168 6.11 -13.90 -22.90
CA SER A 168 5.77 -14.87 -23.95
C SER A 168 5.41 -16.25 -23.40
N ASP A 169 6.04 -16.68 -22.31
CA ASP A 169 5.75 -17.95 -21.66
C ASP A 169 4.54 -17.84 -20.74
N MET A 170 4.35 -16.69 -20.08
CA MET A 170 3.10 -16.40 -19.36
C MET A 170 1.89 -16.43 -20.32
N ALA A 171 1.99 -15.85 -21.52
CA ALA A 171 0.93 -15.90 -22.52
C ALA A 171 0.54 -17.34 -22.92
N LYS A 172 1.53 -18.24 -23.05
CA LYS A 172 1.27 -19.68 -23.29
C LYS A 172 0.51 -20.31 -22.10
N ARG A 173 0.88 -19.94 -20.87
CA ARG A 173 0.22 -20.43 -19.64
C ARG A 173 -1.25 -19.98 -19.54
N TYR A 174 -1.55 -18.73 -19.89
CA TYR A 174 -2.93 -18.24 -19.99
C TYR A 174 -3.70 -18.99 -21.08
N LYS A 175 -3.13 -19.13 -22.29
CA LYS A 175 -3.77 -19.86 -23.40
C LYS A 175 -4.09 -21.32 -23.04
N ALA A 176 -3.26 -21.94 -22.20
CA ALA A 176 -3.46 -23.30 -21.72
C ALA A 176 -4.45 -23.43 -20.54
N GLY A 177 -5.02 -22.33 -20.04
CA GLY A 177 -5.92 -22.32 -18.87
C GLY A 177 -5.21 -22.64 -17.54
N SER A 178 -3.88 -22.74 -17.53
CA SER A 178 -3.12 -23.16 -16.33
C SER A 178 -3.11 -22.12 -15.20
N LEU A 179 -3.57 -20.90 -15.49
CA LEU A 179 -3.69 -19.77 -14.58
C LEU A 179 -5.15 -19.39 -14.30
N ASP A 180 -6.12 -20.17 -14.79
CA ASP A 180 -7.53 -19.85 -14.56
C ASP A 180 -7.88 -19.83 -13.06
N PRO A 181 -8.77 -18.92 -12.63
CA PRO A 181 -9.14 -18.80 -11.24
C PRO A 181 -9.76 -20.11 -10.72
N LYS A 182 -9.36 -20.50 -9.52
CA LYS A 182 -9.90 -21.66 -8.82
C LYS A 182 -10.86 -21.19 -7.74
N PHE A 183 -12.09 -21.68 -7.81
CA PHE A 183 -13.15 -21.41 -6.84
C PHE A 183 -13.18 -22.55 -5.80
N GLY A 184 -13.38 -22.18 -4.53
CA GLY A 184 -13.51 -23.12 -3.40
C GLY A 184 -14.96 -23.40 -3.05
#